data_AF-A0A4Y9IVI1-F1
#
_entry.id   AF-A0A4Y9IVI1-F1
#
_cell.length_a   1.000
_cell.length_b   1.000
_cell.length_c   1.000
_cell.angle_alpha   90.00
_cell.angle_beta   90.00
_cell.angle_gamma   90.00
#
_symmetry.space_group_name_H-M   'P 1'
#
loop_
_entity.id
_entity.type
_entity.pdbx_description
1 polymer ?
#
loop_
_entity_poly.entity_id
_entity_poly.type
_entity_poly.pdbx_seq_one_letter_code
_entity_poly.pdbx_strand_id
1 'polypeptide(L)'
;MKQIIFTLLCMIITTSAYAQKILSDDTTNGTRSIITSKENVKSGNDRIVVYAGVNLMQSGDTPTYFLSLKLSAMKHMVISKDGRIMLKDSEGNVVTLTTSQGSYGSDMKNVGGFNLYEINVDYPISYEQLQQLAKGVAKIRIELDNDEPFNKEYKKDKIGKVLTTDLSLIAGALGTDKKASFSEGF
;
A
#
# COMPACT_ATOMS: atom_id res chain seq x y z
N MET A 1 -8.87 48.83 12.78
CA MET A 1 -9.40 47.47 13.03
C MET A 1 -9.80 46.70 11.76
N LYS A 2 -9.38 47.09 10.54
CA LYS A 2 -9.67 46.33 9.30
C LYS A 2 -8.47 45.55 8.74
N GLN A 3 -7.26 45.79 9.25
CA GLN A 3 -6.04 45.13 8.75
C GLN A 3 -5.62 43.91 9.58
N ILE A 4 -6.10 43.75 10.81
CA ILE A 4 -5.79 42.57 11.66
C ILE A 4 -6.63 41.35 11.23
N ILE A 5 -7.78 41.56 10.58
CA ILE A 5 -8.64 40.47 10.07
C ILE A 5 -8.02 39.81 8.82
N PHE A 6 -7.20 40.53 8.04
CA PHE A 6 -6.59 39.98 6.83
C PHE A 6 -5.40 39.05 7.12
N THR A 7 -4.69 39.26 8.23
CA THR A 7 -3.54 38.41 8.58
C THR A 7 -3.97 37.02 9.07
N LEU A 8 -5.17 36.90 9.66
CA LEU A 8 -5.71 35.61 10.11
C LEU A 8 -6.27 34.75 8.96
N LEU A 9 -6.58 35.37 7.81
CA LEU A 9 -7.11 34.67 6.63
C LEU A 9 -6.01 34.01 5.79
N CYS A 10 -4.75 34.43 5.93
CA CYS A 10 -3.60 33.86 5.22
C CYS A 10 -2.95 32.65 5.94
N MET A 11 -3.38 32.27 7.15
CA MET A 11 -2.92 31.05 7.82
C MET A 11 -3.78 29.81 7.49
N ILE A 12 -4.78 29.94 6.62
CA ILE A 12 -5.40 28.79 5.95
C ILE A 12 -4.63 28.53 4.64
N ILE A 13 -3.30 28.52 4.70
CA ILE A 13 -2.59 27.63 3.78
C ILE A 13 -2.98 26.26 4.29
N THR A 14 -3.85 25.62 3.54
CA THR A 14 -4.17 24.21 3.65
C THR A 14 -2.86 23.43 3.60
N THR A 15 -2.17 23.29 4.73
CA THR A 15 -1.51 22.05 5.04
C THR A 15 -2.69 21.08 5.09
N SER A 16 -3.04 20.52 3.93
CA SER A 16 -3.76 19.27 3.87
C SER A 16 -3.00 18.41 4.86
N ALA A 17 -3.64 18.17 6.01
CA ALA A 17 -3.15 17.24 6.99
C ALA A 17 -3.18 15.89 6.28
N TYR A 18 -2.15 15.61 5.49
CA TYR A 18 -1.77 14.27 5.12
C TYR A 18 -1.36 13.66 6.44
N ALA A 19 -2.36 13.19 7.21
CA ALA A 19 -2.13 12.25 8.30
C ALA A 19 -1.09 11.26 7.78
N GLN A 20 0.05 11.18 8.45
CA GLN A 20 1.32 10.69 7.92
C GLN A 20 1.16 9.37 7.15
N LYS A 21 1.01 9.47 5.82
CA LYS A 21 0.79 8.32 4.92
C LYS A 21 2.10 7.68 4.46
N ILE A 22 3.21 8.41 4.52
CA ILE A 22 4.56 7.85 4.40
C ILE A 22 5.01 7.48 5.81
N LEU A 23 5.15 6.18 6.07
CA LEU A 23 5.59 5.64 7.35
C LEU A 23 7.11 5.69 7.51
N SER A 24 7.84 5.56 6.39
CA SER A 24 9.30 5.59 6.34
C SER A 24 9.74 6.04 4.94
N ASP A 25 10.80 6.85 4.90
CA ASP A 25 11.51 7.29 3.70
C ASP A 25 12.99 7.35 4.07
N ASP A 26 13.66 6.21 3.98
CA ASP A 26 14.99 6.00 4.53
C ASP A 26 15.95 5.49 3.44
N THR A 27 17.22 5.83 3.57
CA THR A 27 18.28 5.34 2.67
C THR A 27 19.29 4.52 3.46
N THR A 28 19.46 3.25 3.10
CA THR A 28 20.40 2.33 3.75
C THR A 28 21.22 1.63 2.68
N ASN A 29 22.56 1.66 2.81
CA ASN A 29 23.50 1.02 1.85
C ASN A 29 23.22 1.39 0.39
N GLY A 30 22.91 2.65 0.11
CA GLY A 30 22.63 3.15 -1.24
C GLY A 30 21.27 2.74 -1.81
N THR A 31 20.42 2.06 -1.04
CA THR A 31 19.04 1.75 -1.40
C THR A 31 18.09 2.65 -0.61
N ARG A 32 17.28 3.45 -1.32
CA ARG A 32 16.20 4.24 -0.73
C ARG A 32 14.92 3.41 -0.67
N SER A 33 14.25 3.42 0.47
CA SER A 33 12.98 2.73 0.68
C SER A 33 11.92 3.75 1.10
N ILE A 34 10.78 3.76 0.40
CA ILE A 34 9.62 4.59 0.74
C ILE A 34 8.46 3.66 1.05
N ILE A 35 8.00 3.67 2.30
CA ILE A 35 6.95 2.78 2.80
C ILE A 35 5.71 3.60 3.09
N THR A 36 4.59 3.26 2.47
CA THR A 36 3.30 3.92 2.75
C THR A 36 2.47 3.15 3.77
N SER A 37 1.54 3.84 4.41
CA SER A 37 0.52 3.24 5.25
C SER A 37 -0.45 2.43 4.40
N LYS A 38 -0.80 1.23 4.87
CA LYS A 38 -1.82 0.40 4.22
C LYS A 38 -3.23 0.86 4.60
N GLU A 39 -4.07 1.07 3.60
CA GLU A 39 -5.44 1.54 3.75
C GLU A 39 -6.44 0.39 3.71
N ASN A 40 -7.48 0.48 4.53
CA ASN A 40 -8.51 -0.55 4.60
C ASN A 40 -9.39 -0.53 3.32
N VAL A 41 -9.34 -1.63 2.55
CA VAL A 41 -10.14 -1.78 1.33
C VAL A 41 -11.35 -2.69 1.51
N LYS A 42 -11.74 -3.05 2.74
CA LYS A 42 -12.93 -3.86 3.06
C LYS A 42 -14.20 -3.31 2.44
N SER A 43 -15.12 -4.18 2.06
CA SER A 43 -16.49 -3.80 1.66
C SER A 43 -17.54 -4.74 2.25
N GLY A 44 -18.42 -4.22 3.10
CA GLY A 44 -19.49 -5.00 3.71
C GLY A 44 -18.95 -5.92 4.81
N ASN A 45 -19.35 -7.19 4.79
CA ASN A 45 -19.08 -8.17 5.87
C ASN A 45 -17.92 -9.13 5.53
N ASP A 46 -16.85 -8.62 4.92
CA ASP A 46 -15.71 -9.47 4.56
C ASP A 46 -15.12 -10.16 5.79
N ARG A 47 -14.98 -11.50 5.71
CA ARG A 47 -14.37 -12.35 6.75
C ARG A 47 -12.85 -12.21 6.78
N ILE A 48 -12.26 -11.85 5.65
CA ILE A 48 -10.86 -11.46 5.52
C ILE A 48 -10.86 -9.97 5.18
N VAL A 49 -10.29 -9.16 6.07
CA VAL A 49 -10.13 -7.73 5.87
C VAL A 49 -8.79 -7.50 5.18
N VAL A 50 -8.84 -6.90 3.99
CA VAL A 50 -7.65 -6.56 3.21
C VAL A 50 -7.33 -5.08 3.41
N TYR A 51 -6.05 -4.81 3.63
CA TYR A 51 -5.47 -3.47 3.56
C TYR A 51 -4.44 -3.45 2.44
N ALA A 52 -4.38 -2.37 1.67
CA ALA A 52 -3.49 -2.22 0.53
C ALA A 52 -2.64 -0.95 0.66
N GLY A 53 -1.43 -0.97 0.12
CA GLY A 53 -0.56 0.19 -0.04
C GLY A 53 0.50 -0.10 -1.10
N VAL A 54 1.25 0.93 -1.50
CA VAL A 54 2.37 0.81 -2.44
C VAL A 54 3.66 1.21 -1.75
N ASN A 55 4.66 0.34 -1.83
CA ASN A 55 6.01 0.64 -1.37
C ASN A 55 6.96 0.77 -2.55
N LEU A 56 8.07 1.49 -2.33
CA LEU A 56 9.17 1.65 -3.27
C LEU A 56 10.46 1.18 -2.63
N MET A 57 11.28 0.47 -3.41
CA MET A 57 12.71 0.34 -3.15
C MET A 57 13.47 0.81 -4.38
N GLN A 58 14.41 1.73 -4.22
CA GLN A 58 15.22 2.27 -5.29
C GLN A 58 16.70 2.02 -4.99
N SER A 59 17.32 1.18 -5.82
CA SER A 59 18.76 0.96 -5.84
C SER A 59 19.28 1.36 -7.22
N GLY A 60 20.12 2.39 -7.27
CA GLY A 60 20.50 3.03 -8.53
C GLY A 60 19.30 3.66 -9.25
N ASP A 61 19.26 3.54 -10.58
CA ASP A 61 18.31 4.28 -11.42
C ASP A 61 16.95 3.58 -11.59
N THR A 62 16.85 2.30 -11.25
CA THR A 62 15.63 1.52 -11.47
C THR A 62 14.88 1.28 -10.16
N PRO A 63 13.72 1.93 -9.96
CA PRO A 63 12.87 1.64 -8.82
C PRO A 63 12.16 0.30 -8.97
N THR A 64 12.05 -0.44 -7.87
CA THR A 64 11.14 -1.57 -7.72
C THR A 64 9.95 -1.14 -6.88
N TYR A 65 8.75 -1.31 -7.41
CA TYR A 65 7.52 -1.08 -6.66
C TYR A 65 6.95 -2.39 -6.14
N PHE A 66 6.26 -2.29 -5.00
CA PHE A 66 5.57 -3.42 -4.39
C PHE A 66 4.13 -3.04 -4.08
N LEU A 67 3.18 -3.85 -4.54
CA LEU A 67 1.84 -3.87 -3.98
C LEU A 67 1.92 -4.61 -2.65
N SER A 68 1.80 -3.85 -1.56
CA SER A 68 1.93 -4.36 -0.19
C SER A 68 0.55 -4.56 0.42
N LEU A 69 0.24 -5.79 0.83
CA LEU A 69 -1.04 -6.14 1.44
C LEU A 69 -0.87 -6.56 2.90
N LYS A 70 -1.90 -6.25 3.70
CA LYS A 70 -2.12 -6.88 4.99
C LYS A 70 -3.48 -7.56 4.97
N LEU A 71 -3.54 -8.83 5.35
CA LEU A 71 -4.77 -9.59 5.52
C LEU A 71 -5.01 -9.80 7.00
N SER A 72 -6.24 -9.62 7.44
CA SER A 72 -6.65 -9.85 8.83
C SER A 72 -7.93 -10.68 8.88
N ALA A 73 -7.92 -11.77 9.64
CA ALA A 73 -9.06 -12.67 9.77
C ALA A 73 -9.08 -13.39 11.12
N MET A 74 -10.23 -13.93 11.51
CA MET A 74 -10.38 -14.76 12.72
C MET A 74 -9.93 -16.21 12.51
N LYS A 75 -9.16 -16.47 11.45
CA LYS A 75 -8.60 -17.78 11.09
C LYS A 75 -7.18 -17.60 10.59
N HIS A 76 -6.37 -18.63 10.75
CA HIS A 76 -5.00 -18.65 10.27
C HIS A 76 -4.97 -18.62 8.73
N MET A 77 -4.10 -17.80 8.15
CA MET A 77 -3.95 -17.63 6.71
C MET A 77 -2.47 -17.73 6.36
N VAL A 78 -2.15 -18.35 5.22
CA VAL A 78 -0.79 -18.39 4.68
C VAL A 78 -0.84 -18.16 3.18
N ILE A 79 0.12 -17.40 2.68
CA ILE A 79 0.45 -17.31 1.26
C ILE A 79 1.86 -17.87 1.12
N SER A 80 2.02 -18.96 0.37
CA SER A 80 3.34 -19.54 0.16
C SER A 80 4.22 -18.66 -0.68
N LYS A 81 5.52 -18.98 -0.65
CA LYS A 81 6.44 -18.59 -1.70
C LYS A 81 5.82 -18.87 -3.08
N ASP A 82 5.98 -17.94 -4.00
CA ASP A 82 5.40 -17.98 -5.35
C ASP A 82 3.86 -17.96 -5.37
N GLY A 83 3.21 -17.64 -4.24
CA GLY A 83 1.77 -17.42 -4.17
C GLY A 83 1.32 -16.23 -5.01
N ARG A 84 0.08 -16.28 -5.52
CA ARG A 84 -0.40 -15.33 -6.53
C ARG A 84 -1.55 -14.47 -6.04
N ILE A 85 -1.61 -13.29 -6.65
CA ILE A 85 -2.75 -12.39 -6.64
C ILE A 85 -3.15 -12.07 -8.07
N MET A 86 -4.46 -12.01 -8.33
CA MET A 86 -4.99 -11.47 -9.58
C MET A 86 -5.90 -10.28 -9.29
N LEU A 87 -5.64 -9.17 -9.96
CA LEU A 87 -6.45 -7.96 -9.91
C LEU A 87 -7.06 -7.73 -11.29
N LYS A 88 -8.39 -7.63 -11.34
CA LYS A 88 -9.11 -7.25 -12.54
C LYS A 88 -9.41 -5.76 -12.50
N ASP A 89 -8.96 -5.03 -13.51
CA ASP A 89 -9.28 -3.61 -13.64
C ASP A 89 -10.75 -3.39 -14.04
N SER A 90 -11.18 -2.13 -14.08
CA SER A 90 -12.55 -1.76 -14.47
C SER A 90 -12.89 -2.03 -15.93
N GLU A 91 -11.89 -2.24 -16.80
CA GLU A 91 -12.07 -2.58 -18.21
C GLU A 91 -12.11 -4.10 -18.45
N GLY A 92 -11.82 -4.90 -17.41
CA GLY A 92 -11.89 -6.35 -17.43
C GLY A 92 -10.54 -7.05 -17.65
N ASN A 93 -9.46 -6.30 -17.84
CA ASN A 93 -8.12 -6.86 -17.98
C ASN A 93 -7.61 -7.35 -16.63
N VAL A 94 -6.76 -8.38 -16.64
CA VAL A 94 -6.26 -9.01 -15.42
C VAL A 94 -4.75 -8.82 -15.31
N VAL A 95 -4.33 -8.26 -14.19
CA VAL A 95 -2.94 -8.22 -13.74
C VAL A 95 -2.73 -9.36 -12.75
N THR A 96 -1.79 -10.26 -13.04
CA THR A 96 -1.38 -11.34 -12.14
C THR A 96 0.00 -11.01 -11.58
N LEU A 97 0.14 -11.06 -10.25
CA LEU A 97 1.40 -10.85 -9.56
C LEU A 97 1.72 -12.07 -8.70
N THR A 98 3.02 -12.28 -8.48
CA THR A 98 3.54 -13.41 -7.70
C THR A 98 4.47 -12.87 -6.62
N THR A 99 4.33 -13.33 -5.38
CA THR A 99 5.23 -12.96 -4.29
C THR A 99 6.46 -13.87 -4.30
N SER A 100 7.65 -13.32 -4.10
CA SER A 100 8.90 -14.10 -4.12
C SER A 100 9.20 -14.84 -2.81
N GLN A 101 8.53 -14.46 -1.71
CA GLN A 101 8.78 -14.99 -0.36
C GLN A 101 7.55 -15.61 0.28
N GLY A 102 6.35 -15.21 -0.12
CA GLY A 102 5.13 -15.54 0.60
C GLY A 102 4.80 -14.50 1.67
N SER A 103 3.84 -14.84 2.52
CA SER A 103 3.40 -13.99 3.62
C SER A 103 4.37 -14.00 4.80
N TYR A 104 4.47 -12.88 5.50
CA TYR A 104 5.30 -12.69 6.68
C TYR A 104 4.53 -11.96 7.80
N GLY A 105 5.11 -11.92 9.00
CA GLY A 105 4.53 -11.22 10.16
C GLY A 105 3.22 -11.85 10.62
N SER A 106 3.21 -13.17 10.82
CA SER A 106 2.07 -13.95 11.30
C SER A 106 1.79 -13.67 12.78
N ASP A 107 1.27 -12.48 13.07
CA ASP A 107 0.95 -12.07 14.42
C ASP A 107 -0.47 -12.52 14.79
N MET A 108 -0.60 -13.18 15.94
CA MET A 108 -1.89 -13.44 16.56
C MET A 108 -2.15 -12.37 17.63
N LYS A 109 -3.26 -11.64 17.49
CA LYS A 109 -3.72 -10.66 18.48
C LYS A 109 -5.02 -11.15 19.10
N ASN A 110 -5.11 -11.12 20.42
CA ASN A 110 -6.40 -11.33 21.09
C ASN A 110 -7.15 -9.99 21.16
N VAL A 111 -8.34 -9.93 20.53
CA VAL A 111 -9.19 -8.75 20.49
C VAL A 111 -10.58 -9.14 20.98
N GLY A 112 -10.94 -8.69 22.18
CA GLY A 112 -12.27 -8.97 22.75
C GLY A 112 -12.56 -10.47 22.94
N GLY A 113 -11.55 -11.28 23.28
CA GLY A 113 -11.70 -12.72 23.45
C GLY A 113 -11.59 -13.54 22.17
N PHE A 114 -11.41 -12.89 21.00
CA PHE A 114 -11.21 -13.55 19.72
C PHE A 114 -9.76 -13.49 19.26
N ASN A 115 -9.27 -14.56 18.65
CA ASN A 115 -7.95 -14.58 18.01
C ASN A 115 -8.06 -14.00 16.60
N LEU A 116 -7.40 -12.86 16.40
CA LEU A 116 -7.24 -12.20 15.12
C LEU A 116 -5.83 -12.51 14.59
N TYR A 117 -5.77 -13.11 13.41
CA TYR A 117 -4.53 -13.41 12.72
C TYR A 117 -4.30 -12.34 11.66
N GLU A 118 -3.09 -11.78 11.64
CA GLU A 118 -2.64 -10.84 10.62
C GLU A 118 -1.45 -11.42 9.87
N ILE A 119 -1.45 -11.26 8.55
CA ILE A 119 -0.28 -11.53 7.70
C ILE A 119 -0.04 -10.35 6.77
N ASN A 120 1.21 -10.14 6.39
CA ASN A 120 1.62 -9.18 5.38
C ASN A 120 2.19 -9.93 4.17
N VAL A 121 2.11 -9.33 2.98
CA VAL A 121 2.70 -9.88 1.77
C VAL A 121 3.02 -8.74 0.81
N ASP A 122 4.15 -8.86 0.12
CA ASP A 122 4.58 -7.91 -0.89
C ASP A 122 4.63 -8.61 -2.26
N TYR A 123 4.03 -7.96 -3.25
CA TYR A 123 4.05 -8.39 -4.65
C TYR A 123 4.82 -7.37 -5.48
N PRO A 124 5.97 -7.73 -6.07
CA PRO A 124 6.63 -6.90 -7.06
C PRO A 124 5.64 -6.55 -8.18
N ILE A 125 5.60 -5.28 -8.57
CA ILE A 125 4.68 -4.78 -9.59
C ILE A 125 5.37 -3.74 -10.45
N SER A 126 5.14 -3.75 -11.76
CA SER A 126 5.69 -2.73 -12.64
C SER A 126 4.95 -1.40 -12.48
N TYR A 127 5.61 -0.29 -12.82
CA TYR A 127 4.97 1.01 -12.82
C TYR A 127 3.77 1.07 -13.80
N GLU A 128 3.88 0.42 -14.96
CA GLU A 128 2.80 0.33 -15.96
C GLU A 128 1.57 -0.42 -15.41
N GLN A 129 1.79 -1.54 -14.71
CA GLN A 129 0.72 -2.29 -14.05
C GLN A 129 0.08 -1.48 -12.92
N LEU A 130 0.88 -0.73 -12.16
CA LEU A 130 0.37 0.21 -11.15
C LEU A 130 -0.50 1.30 -11.79
N GLN A 131 -0.05 1.92 -12.88
CA GLN A 131 -0.82 2.92 -13.61
C GLN A 131 -2.13 2.34 -14.18
N GLN A 132 -2.10 1.10 -14.69
CA GLN A 132 -3.29 0.40 -15.13
C GLN A 132 -4.29 0.23 -13.99
N LEU A 133 -3.85 -0.35 -12.87
CA LEU A 133 -4.73 -0.62 -11.72
C LEU A 133 -5.18 0.66 -11.00
N ALA A 134 -4.40 1.73 -11.05
CA ALA A 134 -4.77 3.04 -10.50
C ALA A 134 -6.00 3.66 -11.20
N LYS A 135 -6.30 3.26 -12.45
CA LYS A 135 -7.53 3.67 -13.15
C LYS A 135 -8.79 3.04 -12.56
N GLY A 136 -8.64 1.94 -11.82
CA GLY A 136 -9.71 1.32 -11.06
C GLY A 136 -9.60 -0.20 -11.00
N VAL A 137 -9.87 -0.76 -9.82
CA VAL A 137 -9.89 -2.21 -9.60
C VAL A 137 -11.30 -2.66 -9.27
N ALA A 138 -11.83 -3.56 -10.10
CA ALA A 138 -13.17 -4.12 -9.95
C ALA A 138 -13.18 -5.43 -9.14
N LYS A 139 -12.12 -6.24 -9.26
CA LYS A 139 -12.07 -7.56 -8.61
C LYS A 139 -10.65 -7.91 -8.16
N ILE A 140 -10.56 -8.63 -7.06
CA ILE A 140 -9.32 -9.21 -6.53
C ILE A 140 -9.54 -10.69 -6.24
N ARG A 141 -8.51 -11.49 -6.52
CA ARG A 141 -8.36 -12.86 -6.05
C ARG A 141 -7.00 -13.03 -5.40
N ILE A 142 -6.95 -13.51 -4.17
CA ILE A 142 -5.71 -13.86 -3.46
C ILE A 142 -5.74 -15.36 -3.22
N GLU A 143 -4.72 -16.06 -3.69
CA GLU A 143 -4.54 -17.49 -3.43
C GLU A 143 -3.98 -17.68 -2.02
N LEU A 144 -4.57 -18.60 -1.26
CA LEU A 144 -4.18 -18.96 0.10
C LEU A 144 -3.87 -20.46 0.11
N ASP A 145 -2.84 -20.89 0.82
CA ASP A 145 -2.40 -22.29 0.76
C ASP A 145 -3.30 -23.23 1.57
N ASN A 146 -3.78 -22.73 2.70
CA ASN A 146 -4.50 -23.51 3.70
C ASN A 146 -6.01 -23.21 3.71
N ASP A 147 -6.52 -22.52 2.69
CA ASP A 147 -7.89 -22.06 2.65
C ASP A 147 -8.41 -21.81 1.23
N GLU A 148 -9.72 -21.59 1.10
CA GLU A 148 -10.31 -21.12 -0.13
C GLU A 148 -9.74 -19.75 -0.52
N PRO A 149 -9.44 -19.51 -1.81
CA PRO A 149 -8.94 -18.22 -2.27
C PRO A 149 -9.89 -17.10 -1.88
N PHE A 150 -9.33 -15.99 -1.38
CA PHE A 150 -10.12 -14.79 -1.15
C PHE A 150 -10.51 -14.20 -2.50
N ASN A 151 -11.80 -14.18 -2.80
CA ASN A 151 -12.34 -13.58 -4.03
C ASN A 151 -13.26 -12.42 -3.63
N LYS A 152 -13.04 -11.24 -4.21
CA LYS A 152 -13.86 -10.07 -3.92
C LYS A 152 -14.08 -9.20 -5.13
N GLU A 153 -15.35 -8.86 -5.36
CA GLU A 153 -15.77 -7.79 -6.27
C GLU A 153 -16.07 -6.52 -5.48
N TYR A 154 -15.64 -5.40 -6.03
CA TYR A 154 -15.77 -4.08 -5.43
C TYR A 154 -16.83 -3.27 -6.16
N LYS A 155 -17.84 -2.82 -5.42
CA LYS A 155 -18.86 -1.88 -5.96
C LYS A 155 -18.33 -0.48 -6.21
N LYS A 156 -17.23 -0.11 -5.53
CA LYS A 156 -16.54 1.16 -5.66
C LYS A 156 -15.05 0.87 -5.72
N ASP A 157 -14.34 1.56 -6.60
CA ASP A 157 -12.89 1.44 -6.64
C ASP A 157 -12.29 1.97 -5.33
N LYS A 158 -11.73 1.04 -4.55
CA LYS A 158 -11.01 1.33 -3.30
C LYS A 158 -9.51 1.12 -3.46
N ILE A 159 -9.11 0.06 -4.18
CA ILE A 159 -7.70 -0.26 -4.40
C ILE A 159 -7.09 0.77 -5.35
N GLY A 160 -7.70 1.06 -6.50
CA GLY A 160 -7.16 2.04 -7.46
C GLY A 160 -6.98 3.44 -6.86
N LYS A 161 -7.89 3.86 -5.98
CA LYS A 161 -7.73 5.09 -5.17
C LYS A 161 -6.50 5.08 -4.25
N VAL A 162 -6.24 3.95 -3.59
CA VAL A 162 -5.04 3.77 -2.77
C VAL A 162 -3.80 3.86 -3.65
N LEU A 163 -3.77 3.14 -4.77
CA LEU A 163 -2.64 3.16 -5.71
C LEU A 163 -2.37 4.57 -6.23
N THR A 164 -3.41 5.29 -6.65
CA THR A 164 -3.29 6.69 -7.12
C THR A 164 -2.70 7.60 -6.04
N THR A 165 -3.19 7.46 -4.80
CA THR A 165 -2.71 8.28 -3.68
C THR A 165 -1.25 7.97 -3.37
N ASP A 166 -0.90 6.71 -3.22
CA ASP A 166 0.43 6.28 -2.82
C ASP A 166 1.47 6.56 -3.92
N LEU A 167 1.12 6.39 -5.19
CA LEU A 167 1.97 6.78 -6.32
C LEU A 167 2.27 8.29 -6.29
N SER A 168 1.28 9.12 -5.99
CA SER A 168 1.47 10.57 -5.88
C SER A 168 2.38 10.94 -4.69
N LEU A 169 2.22 10.25 -3.56
CA LEU A 169 3.08 10.44 -2.38
C LEU A 169 4.52 10.04 -2.66
N ILE A 170 4.73 8.87 -3.27
CA ILE A 170 6.05 8.37 -3.65
C ILE A 170 6.71 9.32 -4.65
N ALA A 171 5.99 9.76 -5.69
CA ALA A 171 6.52 10.70 -6.67
C ALA A 171 6.92 12.03 -6.01
N GLY A 172 6.09 12.54 -5.09
CA GLY A 172 6.41 13.74 -4.30
C GLY A 172 7.66 13.57 -3.46
N ALA A 173 7.80 12.44 -2.75
CA ALA A 173 8.96 12.14 -1.93
C ALA A 173 10.24 11.99 -2.77
N LEU A 174 10.15 11.33 -3.93
CA LEU A 174 11.27 11.21 -4.89
C LEU A 174 11.69 12.56 -5.47
N GLY A 175 10.75 13.48 -5.68
CA GLY A 175 11.02 14.85 -6.14
C GLY A 175 11.64 15.77 -5.09
N THR A 176 11.71 15.33 -3.82
CA THR A 176 12.48 16.05 -2.79
C THR A 176 13.89 15.46 -2.71
N ASP A 177 14.90 16.33 -2.69
CA ASP A 177 16.33 15.97 -2.55
C ASP A 177 16.70 15.37 -1.18
N LYS A 178 15.73 14.82 -0.44
CA LYS A 178 15.95 14.01 0.76
C LYS A 178 16.51 12.63 0.40
N LYS A 179 17.52 12.57 -0.48
CA LYS A 179 18.51 11.50 -0.37
C LYS A 179 19.16 11.73 0.99
N ALA A 180 18.74 11.01 2.01
CA ALA A 180 19.40 11.03 3.31
C ALA A 180 20.81 10.45 3.11
N SER A 181 21.70 11.26 2.56
CA SER A 181 23.08 10.92 2.29
C SER A 181 23.84 11.14 3.58
N PHE A 182 24.17 10.06 4.27
CA PHE A 182 25.06 10.06 5.43
C PHE A 182 26.47 10.63 5.13
N SER A 183 26.75 11.05 3.89
CA SER A 183 28.04 11.63 3.47
C SER A 183 28.07 13.16 3.37
N GLU A 184 26.96 13.87 3.56
CA GLU A 184 27.03 15.34 3.67
C GLU A 184 27.38 15.75 5.11
N GLY A 185 28.67 15.71 5.43
CA GLY A 185 29.21 16.26 6.69
C GLY A 185 30.23 15.42 7.45
N PHE A 186 30.80 14.37 6.86
CA PHE A 186 31.99 13.67 7.37
C PHE A 186 33.21 13.94 6.49
#